data_AF-A0A952BAJ8-F1
#
_entry.id   AF-A0A952BAJ8-F1
#
_cell.length_a   1.000
_cell.length_b   1.000
_cell.length_c   1.000
_cell.angle_alpha   90.00
_cell.angle_beta   90.00
_cell.angle_gamma   90.00
#
_symmetry.space_group_name_H-M   'P 1'
#
loop_
_entity.id
_entity.type
_entity.pdbx_description
1 polymer ?
#
loop_
_entity_poly.entity_id
_entity_poly.type
_entity_poly.pdbx_seq_one_letter_code
_entity_poly.pdbx_strand_id
1 'polypeptide(L)'
;MKPNQNIDELLNGFLDDELPPRQRTEVQRLLAHDQKIIDRLDELENCKKLLNALPFETAPDEMAEDIKLALERRALLDPQNEEYDEKTGARHLLLRKITATAAMIALIAALGAVVYNIVAPVKPVTRTVALEDSFKRTVKIALPKPKPAQRVIVKQTKALEPVMTTGFNAILELKTAETQTVASAINKAVIEHGLTDTAYPGARMVSSLSCTRDELNLLLADLRIVWSKIDSAKFVIKTPTSGSDIVVENAKIQQIVEIVNQTDTQRRDKAAKYFAILNNMDAMMPRRDIITDIDADIPSRMAIPKPVLTSAERLKKTKQTADERFELTISVIPADSK
;
A
#
# COMPACT_ATOMS: atom_id res chain seq x y z
N MET A 1 10.68 33.29 -31.75
CA MET A 1 10.58 33.00 -30.31
C MET A 1 10.97 31.55 -30.09
N LYS A 2 12.07 31.25 -29.39
CA LYS A 2 12.46 29.87 -29.00
C LYS A 2 12.71 29.79 -27.48
N PRO A 3 11.71 29.98 -26.59
CA PRO A 3 12.02 30.26 -25.18
C PRO A 3 12.09 29.03 -24.25
N ASN A 4 11.57 27.84 -24.59
CA ASN A 4 11.38 26.81 -23.55
C ASN A 4 12.11 25.46 -23.78
N GLN A 5 12.46 25.11 -25.02
CA GLN A 5 13.06 23.79 -25.31
C GLN A 5 14.41 23.56 -24.63
N ASN A 6 15.24 24.61 -24.50
CA ASN A 6 16.57 24.48 -23.88
C ASN A 6 16.47 24.33 -22.35
N ILE A 7 15.43 24.90 -21.73
CA ILE A 7 15.23 24.80 -20.27
C ILE A 7 14.72 23.40 -19.92
N ASP A 8 13.75 22.87 -20.67
CA ASP A 8 13.24 21.51 -20.44
C ASP A 8 14.34 20.45 -20.62
N GLU A 9 15.24 20.62 -21.60
CA GLU A 9 16.40 19.73 -21.81
C GLU A 9 17.39 19.80 -20.64
N LEU A 10 17.69 21.01 -20.15
CA LEU A 10 18.51 21.21 -18.95
C LEU A 10 17.88 20.59 -17.70
N LEU A 11 16.57 20.75 -17.49
CA LEU A 11 15.89 20.17 -16.33
C LEU A 11 15.82 18.65 -16.39
N ASN A 12 15.56 18.07 -17.57
CA ASN A 12 15.60 16.61 -17.76
C ASN A 12 17.01 16.06 -17.51
N GLY A 13 18.04 16.67 -18.08
CA GLY A 13 19.42 16.27 -17.80
C GLY A 13 19.81 16.43 -16.32
N PHE A 14 19.20 17.39 -15.60
CA PHE A 14 19.40 17.55 -14.17
C PHE A 14 18.74 16.41 -13.39
N LEU A 15 17.53 15.99 -13.77
CA LEU A 15 16.79 14.89 -13.14
C LEU A 15 17.42 13.51 -13.35
N ASP A 16 18.13 13.32 -14.46
CA ASP A 16 18.81 12.07 -14.79
C ASP A 16 20.30 12.08 -14.42
N ASP A 17 20.76 13.13 -13.72
CA ASP A 17 22.15 13.29 -13.28
C ASP A 17 23.18 13.34 -14.44
N GLU A 18 22.74 13.60 -15.66
CA GLU A 18 23.59 13.61 -16.87
C GLU A 18 24.26 14.98 -17.12
N LEU A 19 23.88 16.03 -16.36
CA LEU A 19 24.46 17.35 -16.56
C LEU A 19 25.92 17.47 -16.09
N PRO A 20 26.79 18.14 -16.86
CA PRO A 20 28.12 18.53 -16.44
C PRO A 20 28.08 19.58 -15.31
N PRO A 21 29.16 19.69 -14.49
CA PRO A 21 29.17 20.51 -13.28
C PRO A 21 28.79 21.98 -13.50
N ARG A 22 29.20 22.55 -14.63
CA ARG A 22 28.92 23.95 -14.99
C ARG A 22 27.42 24.20 -15.24
N GLN A 23 26.76 23.26 -15.91
CA GLN A 23 25.33 23.35 -16.21
C GLN A 23 24.47 23.08 -14.97
N ARG A 24 24.92 22.20 -14.07
CA ARG A 24 24.25 22.00 -12.76
C ARG A 24 24.20 23.28 -11.93
N THR A 25 25.30 24.02 -11.84
CA THR A 25 25.33 25.31 -11.12
C THR A 25 24.42 26.35 -11.78
N GLU A 26 24.26 26.29 -13.10
CA GLU A 26 23.32 27.15 -13.84
C GLU A 26 21.87 26.81 -13.50
N VAL A 27 21.48 25.53 -13.52
CA VAL A 27 20.15 25.07 -13.08
C VAL A 27 19.89 25.47 -11.63
N GLN A 28 20.87 25.26 -10.74
CA GLN A 28 20.71 25.60 -9.32
C GLN A 28 20.52 27.11 -9.11
N ARG A 29 21.19 27.95 -9.91
CA ARG A 29 20.97 29.39 -9.90
C ARG A 29 19.58 29.76 -10.43
N LEU A 30 19.11 29.08 -11.47
CA LEU A 30 17.78 29.27 -12.05
C LEU A 30 16.66 28.89 -11.06
N LEU A 31 16.80 27.75 -10.37
CA LEU A 31 15.88 27.33 -9.31
C LEU A 31 15.81 28.32 -8.15
N ALA A 32 16.91 29.03 -7.85
CA ALA A 32 16.92 30.04 -6.78
C ALA A 32 16.21 31.36 -7.16
N HIS A 33 16.03 31.64 -8.45
CA HIS A 33 15.52 32.95 -8.92
C HIS A 33 14.16 32.87 -9.62
N ASP A 34 13.79 31.72 -10.19
CA ASP A 34 12.55 31.57 -10.95
C ASP A 34 11.66 30.46 -10.38
N GLN A 35 10.54 30.86 -9.79
CA GLN A 35 9.54 29.95 -9.24
C GLN A 35 8.92 29.05 -10.32
N LYS A 36 8.81 29.51 -11.57
CA LYS A 36 8.23 28.70 -12.65
C LYS A 36 9.09 27.50 -13.01
N ILE A 37 10.41 27.62 -12.84
CA ILE A 37 11.35 26.53 -13.10
C ILE A 37 11.28 25.48 -11.99
N ILE A 38 11.03 25.91 -10.74
CA ILE A 38 10.77 25.01 -9.61
C ILE A 38 9.49 24.22 -9.87
N ASP A 39 8.40 24.91 -10.21
CA ASP A 39 7.11 24.26 -10.49
C ASP A 39 7.23 23.26 -11.65
N ARG A 40 8.01 23.61 -12.69
CA ARG A 40 8.27 22.73 -13.83
C ARG A 40 9.11 21.51 -13.47
N LEU A 41 10.11 21.66 -12.60
CA LEU A 41 10.91 20.54 -12.09
C LEU A 41 10.04 19.58 -11.27
N ASP A 42 9.16 20.12 -10.40
CA ASP A 42 8.19 19.35 -9.63
C ASP A 42 7.27 18.52 -10.55
N GLU A 43 6.76 19.11 -11.65
CA GLU A 43 5.96 18.40 -12.65
C GLU A 43 6.72 17.22 -13.28
N LEU A 44 7.98 17.44 -13.67
CA LEU A 44 8.82 16.40 -14.28
C LEU A 44 9.17 15.28 -13.29
N GLU A 45 9.45 15.61 -12.02
CA GLU A 45 9.64 14.62 -10.97
C GLU A 45 8.39 13.76 -10.75
N ASN A 46 7.21 14.37 -10.80
CA ASN A 46 5.95 13.64 -10.65
C ASN A 46 5.72 12.69 -11.82
N CYS A 47 5.99 13.12 -13.06
CA CYS A 47 5.96 12.23 -14.22
C CYS A 47 6.93 11.04 -14.06
N LYS A 48 8.16 11.28 -13.58
CA LYS A 48 9.15 10.22 -13.31
C LYS A 48 8.65 9.24 -12.24
N LYS A 49 8.03 9.72 -11.17
CA LYS A 49 7.43 8.88 -10.12
C LYS A 49 6.30 8.01 -10.67
N LEU A 50 5.42 8.57 -11.50
CA LEU A 50 4.32 7.82 -12.12
C LEU A 50 4.81 6.74 -13.06
N LEU A 51 5.83 7.03 -13.89
CA LEU A 51 6.46 6.03 -14.75
C LEU A 51 7.11 4.91 -13.95
N ASN A 52 7.80 5.24 -12.85
CA ASN A 52 8.43 4.25 -11.97
C ASN A 52 7.43 3.45 -11.12
N ALA A 53 6.19 3.91 -10.99
CA ALA A 53 5.12 3.19 -10.31
C ALA A 53 4.40 2.17 -11.22
N LEU A 54 4.72 2.15 -12.52
CA LEU A 54 4.19 1.15 -13.43
C LEU A 54 4.65 -0.26 -13.02
N PRO A 55 3.81 -1.29 -13.21
CA PRO A 55 4.14 -2.65 -12.83
C PRO A 55 5.36 -3.13 -13.62
N PHE A 56 6.36 -3.63 -12.91
CA PHE A 56 7.50 -4.31 -13.49
C PHE A 56 7.07 -5.70 -13.99
N GLU A 57 7.27 -5.96 -15.28
CA GLU A 57 7.10 -7.28 -15.84
C GLU A 57 8.45 -8.01 -15.81
N THR A 58 8.45 -9.25 -15.31
CA THR A 58 9.67 -10.06 -15.23
C THR A 58 10.13 -10.39 -16.64
N ALA A 59 11.36 -10.00 -16.99
CA ALA A 59 11.95 -10.39 -18.27
C ALA A 59 12.05 -11.93 -18.36
N PRO A 60 11.87 -12.55 -19.55
CA PRO A 60 12.03 -13.99 -19.73
C PRO A 60 13.42 -14.46 -19.26
N ASP A 61 13.47 -15.62 -18.58
CA ASP A 61 14.70 -16.15 -17.99
C ASP A 61 15.83 -16.34 -19.02
N GLU A 62 15.48 -16.63 -20.29
CA GLU A 62 16.42 -16.82 -21.39
C GLU A 62 17.15 -15.53 -21.79
N MET A 63 16.52 -14.36 -21.59
CA MET A 63 17.08 -13.06 -22.02
C MET A 63 18.33 -12.68 -21.22
N ALA A 64 18.43 -13.08 -19.94
CA ALA A 64 19.60 -12.82 -19.12
C ALA A 64 20.83 -13.58 -19.62
N GLU A 65 20.66 -14.83 -20.02
CA GLU A 65 21.74 -15.67 -20.56
C GLU A 65 22.16 -15.22 -21.96
N ASP A 66 21.21 -14.81 -22.80
CA ASP A 66 21.51 -14.25 -24.13
C ASP A 66 22.32 -12.95 -24.03
N ILE A 67 21.94 -12.04 -23.11
CA ILE A 67 22.69 -10.80 -22.85
C ILE A 67 24.08 -11.12 -22.33
N LYS A 68 24.21 -12.10 -21.43
CA LYS A 68 25.50 -12.53 -20.89
C LYS A 68 26.41 -13.09 -21.98
N LEU A 69 25.90 -13.99 -22.83
CA LEU A 69 26.64 -14.53 -23.98
C LEU A 69 27.03 -13.42 -24.98
N ALA A 70 26.15 -12.45 -25.22
CA ALA A 70 26.46 -11.31 -26.09
C ALA A 70 27.54 -10.40 -25.49
N LEU A 71 27.51 -10.15 -24.18
CA LEU A 71 28.53 -9.37 -23.47
C LEU A 71 29.87 -10.10 -23.41
N GLU A 72 29.87 -11.42 -23.13
CA GLU A 72 31.09 -12.25 -23.17
C GLU A 72 31.69 -12.25 -24.57
N ARG A 73 30.87 -12.42 -25.62
CA ARG A 73 31.32 -12.35 -27.01
C ARG A 73 31.88 -10.98 -27.36
N ARG A 74 31.24 -9.89 -26.92
CA ARG A 74 31.72 -8.51 -27.18
C ARG A 74 33.02 -8.23 -26.43
N ALA A 75 33.14 -8.65 -25.17
CA ALA A 75 34.36 -8.53 -24.38
C ALA A 75 35.54 -9.32 -24.98
N LEU A 76 35.27 -10.48 -25.60
CA LEU A 76 36.29 -11.28 -26.28
C LEU A 76 36.68 -10.76 -27.67
N LEU A 77 35.74 -10.14 -28.40
CA LEU A 77 35.97 -9.71 -29.78
C LEU A 77 36.42 -8.25 -29.92
N ASP A 78 36.17 -7.39 -28.93
CA ASP A 78 36.41 -5.95 -29.04
C ASP A 78 37.12 -5.34 -27.81
N PRO A 79 38.42 -5.62 -27.61
CA PRO A 79 39.22 -5.01 -26.57
C PRO A 79 39.63 -3.55 -26.86
N GLN A 80 39.10 -2.92 -27.93
CA GLN A 80 39.52 -1.58 -28.40
C GLN A 80 38.46 -0.49 -28.20
N ASN A 81 37.26 -0.81 -27.71
CA ASN A 81 36.17 0.15 -27.50
C ASN A 81 35.88 0.45 -26.00
N GLU A 82 36.92 0.59 -25.18
CA GLU A 82 36.79 1.10 -23.80
C GLU A 82 36.68 2.65 -23.72
N GLU A 83 36.49 3.36 -24.85
CA GLU A 83 36.27 4.81 -24.84
C GLU A 83 34.78 5.25 -24.84
N TYR A 84 33.83 4.31 -24.79
CA TYR A 84 32.42 4.65 -24.59
C TYR A 84 32.00 4.60 -23.12
N ASP A 85 32.01 5.80 -22.52
CA ASP A 85 31.18 6.28 -21.42
C ASP A 85 31.23 5.51 -20.08
N GLU A 86 32.41 5.49 -19.47
CA GLU A 86 32.65 4.96 -18.12
C GLU A 86 32.00 5.80 -16.98
N LYS A 87 31.23 6.85 -17.29
CA LYS A 87 30.82 7.86 -16.29
C LYS A 87 29.45 7.63 -15.65
N THR A 88 28.59 6.81 -16.22
CA THR A 88 27.19 6.67 -15.75
C THR A 88 26.92 5.43 -14.88
N GLY A 89 27.82 4.43 -14.87
CA GLY A 89 27.64 3.20 -14.05
C GLY A 89 28.59 3.04 -12.85
N ALA A 90 29.73 3.75 -12.84
CA ALA A 90 30.80 3.49 -11.88
C ALA A 90 30.47 3.92 -10.43
N ARG A 91 29.64 4.96 -10.26
CA ARG A 91 29.32 5.50 -8.92
C ARG A 91 28.49 4.56 -8.06
N HIS A 92 27.51 3.88 -8.65
CA HIS A 92 26.67 2.92 -7.92
C HIS A 92 27.46 1.66 -7.53
N LEU A 93 28.42 1.25 -8.37
CA LEU A 93 29.33 0.14 -8.05
C LEU A 93 30.39 0.53 -7.01
N LEU A 94 30.90 1.76 -7.02
CA LEU A 94 31.83 2.25 -6.00
C LEU A 94 31.17 2.43 -4.63
N LEU A 95 29.94 2.94 -4.57
CA LEU A 95 29.17 3.04 -3.31
C LEU A 95 28.97 1.67 -2.66
N ARG A 96 28.69 0.62 -3.44
CA ARG A 96 28.56 -0.75 -2.93
C ARG A 96 29.90 -1.35 -2.48
N LYS A 97 31.03 -0.94 -3.07
CA LYS A 97 32.37 -1.37 -2.64
C LYS A 97 32.82 -0.67 -1.34
N ILE A 98 32.43 0.59 -1.14
CA ILE A 98 32.77 1.36 0.07
C ILE A 98 31.98 0.85 1.29
N THR A 99 30.72 0.41 1.13
CA THR A 99 29.94 -0.17 2.23
C THR A 99 30.51 -1.50 2.72
N ALA A 100 31.02 -2.34 1.81
CA ALA A 100 31.66 -3.60 2.17
C ALA A 100 32.99 -3.40 2.93
N THR A 101 33.80 -2.42 2.53
CA THR A 101 35.06 -2.09 3.23
C THR A 101 34.81 -1.44 4.60
N ALA A 102 33.80 -0.56 4.71
CA ALA A 102 33.40 0.00 6.00
C ALA A 102 32.94 -1.06 7.00
N ALA A 103 32.20 -2.08 6.55
CA ALA A 103 31.77 -3.19 7.39
C ALA A 103 32.96 -4.04 7.91
N MET A 104 33.98 -4.28 7.07
CA MET A 104 35.19 -4.99 7.52
C MET A 104 35.98 -4.19 8.56
N ILE A 105 36.10 -2.87 8.38
CA ILE A 105 36.79 -1.99 9.34
C ILE A 105 36.03 -1.97 10.68
N ALA A 106 34.69 -1.90 10.65
CA ALA A 106 33.87 -1.95 11.85
C ALA A 106 34.04 -3.27 12.63
N LEU A 107 34.12 -4.41 11.93
CA LEU A 107 34.40 -5.71 12.54
C LEU A 107 35.78 -5.75 13.19
N ILE A 108 36.81 -5.24 12.52
CA ILE A 108 38.18 -5.18 13.07
C ILE A 108 38.23 -4.27 14.30
N ALA A 109 37.55 -3.12 14.28
CA ALA A 109 37.47 -2.20 15.41
C ALA A 109 36.74 -2.82 16.61
N ALA A 110 35.63 -3.52 16.37
CA ALA A 110 34.90 -4.24 17.42
C ALA A 110 35.76 -5.34 18.04
N LEU A 111 36.50 -6.10 17.22
CA LEU A 111 37.43 -7.12 17.69
C LEU A 111 38.55 -6.50 18.54
N GLY A 112 39.12 -5.38 18.09
CA GLY A 112 40.14 -4.63 18.82
C GLY A 112 39.65 -4.13 20.18
N ALA A 113 38.41 -3.63 20.25
CA ALA A 113 37.80 -3.17 21.50
C ALA A 113 37.61 -4.32 22.50
N VAL A 114 37.19 -5.50 22.04
CA VAL A 114 37.03 -6.68 22.90
C VAL A 114 38.38 -7.14 23.45
N VAL A 115 39.41 -7.21 22.60
CA VAL A 115 40.77 -7.58 23.05
C VAL A 115 41.32 -6.55 24.03
N TYR A 116 41.12 -5.26 23.77
CA TYR A 116 41.55 -4.20 24.69
C TYR A 116 40.87 -4.32 26.06
N ASN A 117 39.57 -4.65 26.10
CA ASN A 117 38.83 -4.82 27.35
C ASN A 117 39.24 -6.07 28.16
N ILE A 118 39.78 -7.09 27.49
CA ILE A 118 40.32 -8.29 28.17
C ILE A 118 41.73 -8.04 28.70
N VAL A 119 42.54 -7.26 27.97
CA VAL A 119 43.96 -7.04 28.29
C VAL A 119 44.19 -5.85 29.21
N ALA A 120 43.29 -4.86 29.25
CA ALA A 120 43.42 -3.72 30.15
C ALA A 120 42.94 -4.11 31.57
N PRO A 121 43.83 -4.22 32.59
CA PRO A 121 43.41 -4.42 33.96
C PRO A 121 42.65 -3.18 34.45
N VAL A 122 41.38 -3.38 34.78
CA VAL A 122 40.50 -2.39 35.40
C VAL A 122 41.15 -1.88 36.69
N LYS A 123 41.44 -0.57 36.75
CA LYS A 123 41.82 0.10 38.00
C LYS A 123 40.61 0.10 38.95
N PRO A 124 40.77 -0.27 40.23
CA PRO A 124 39.68 -0.27 41.18
C PRO A 124 39.20 1.15 41.45
N VAL A 125 37.93 1.41 41.16
CA VAL A 125 37.23 2.62 41.61
C VAL A 125 36.86 2.43 43.08
N THR A 126 37.50 3.24 43.92
CA THR A 126 37.29 3.33 45.36
C THR A 126 35.83 3.67 45.68
N ARG A 127 35.16 2.78 46.41
CA ARG A 127 33.95 3.06 47.17
C ARG A 127 34.27 4.01 48.31
N THR A 128 33.54 5.12 48.42
CA THR A 128 33.31 5.79 49.70
C THR A 128 31.87 5.56 50.12
N VAL A 129 31.75 4.94 51.30
CA VAL A 129 30.53 4.78 52.08
C VAL A 129 30.34 6.06 52.88
N ALA A 130 29.13 6.61 52.92
CA ALA A 130 28.67 7.48 53.99
C ALA A 130 27.32 6.94 54.50
N LEU A 131 27.37 6.44 55.73
CA LEU A 131 26.26 6.07 56.61
C LEU A 131 25.75 7.32 57.33
N GLU A 132 24.43 7.49 57.40
CA GLU A 132 23.63 7.91 58.57
C GLU A 132 22.18 8.12 58.07
N ASP A 133 21.18 7.26 58.29
CA ASP A 133 20.56 6.65 59.48
C ASP A 133 19.37 7.46 60.05
N SER A 134 18.32 6.73 60.43
CA SER A 134 17.07 7.15 61.13
C SER A 134 15.96 7.77 60.24
N PHE A 135 14.71 7.29 60.16
CA PHE A 135 13.83 6.82 61.24
C PHE A 135 12.77 5.82 60.74
N LYS A 136 12.57 4.75 61.52
CA LYS A 136 11.55 3.70 61.34
C LYS A 136 10.16 4.20 61.76
N ARG A 137 9.11 3.82 61.02
CA ARG A 137 7.79 3.56 61.62
C ARG A 137 7.10 2.39 60.94
N THR A 138 6.95 1.33 61.72
CA THR A 138 6.26 0.08 61.42
C THR A 138 4.74 0.25 61.50
N VAL A 139 4.02 -0.17 60.46
CA VAL A 139 2.60 -0.56 60.59
C VAL A 139 2.48 -1.98 60.03
N LYS A 140 2.19 -2.92 60.93
CA LYS A 140 1.80 -4.29 60.60
C LYS A 140 0.34 -4.26 60.14
N ILE A 141 0.08 -4.60 58.89
CA ILE A 141 -1.27 -5.01 58.46
C ILE A 141 -1.15 -6.46 57.97
N ALA A 142 -1.85 -7.34 58.69
CA ALA A 142 -1.91 -8.76 58.41
C ALA A 142 -2.71 -9.01 57.12
N LEU A 143 -2.08 -9.72 56.18
CA LEU A 143 -2.66 -10.22 54.95
C LEU A 143 -3.51 -11.47 55.25
N PRO A 144 -4.81 -11.52 54.90
CA PRO A 144 -5.54 -12.79 54.86
C PRO A 144 -5.15 -13.57 53.60
N LYS A 145 -4.81 -14.85 53.78
CA LYS A 145 -4.47 -15.80 52.71
C LYS A 145 -5.64 -15.98 51.74
N PRO A 146 -5.46 -15.84 50.41
CA PRO A 146 -6.43 -16.30 49.44
C PRO A 146 -6.31 -17.82 49.21
N LYS A 147 -7.45 -18.49 49.35
CA LYS A 147 -7.73 -19.90 49.04
C LYS A 147 -7.62 -20.11 47.51
N PRO A 148 -7.01 -21.19 47.00
CA PRO A 148 -6.99 -21.44 45.57
C PRO A 148 -8.29 -22.14 45.12
N ALA A 149 -8.59 -21.97 43.83
CA ALA A 149 -9.61 -22.64 43.02
C ALA A 149 -11.00 -21.97 42.94
N GLN A 150 -11.22 -21.26 41.84
CA GLN A 150 -12.07 -21.78 40.75
C GLN A 150 -11.80 -21.00 39.47
N ARG A 151 -11.05 -21.61 38.54
CA ARG A 151 -11.04 -21.19 37.14
C ARG A 151 -12.42 -21.51 36.58
N VAL A 152 -13.26 -20.49 36.44
CA VAL A 152 -14.39 -20.55 35.53
C VAL A 152 -13.80 -20.71 34.14
N ILE A 153 -13.92 -21.92 33.61
CA ILE A 153 -13.70 -22.19 32.20
C ILE A 153 -14.78 -21.41 31.47
N VAL A 154 -14.46 -20.19 31.05
CA VAL A 154 -15.20 -19.52 29.98
C VAL A 154 -15.03 -20.44 28.78
N LYS A 155 -16.11 -21.14 28.43
CA LYS A 155 -16.22 -21.84 27.16
C LYS A 155 -15.89 -20.83 26.07
N GLN A 156 -14.68 -20.95 25.55
CA GLN A 156 -14.26 -20.32 24.32
C GLN A 156 -15.29 -20.75 23.27
N THR A 157 -16.18 -19.83 22.91
CA THR A 157 -17.14 -20.02 21.84
C THR A 157 -16.31 -20.31 20.60
N LYS A 158 -16.41 -21.56 20.15
CA LYS A 158 -15.84 -22.11 18.93
C LYS A 158 -15.87 -21.04 17.84
N ALA A 159 -14.69 -20.61 17.39
CA ALA A 159 -14.55 -19.81 16.18
C ALA A 159 -15.36 -20.52 15.10
N LEU A 160 -16.33 -19.81 14.51
CA LEU A 160 -17.11 -20.35 13.41
C LEU A 160 -16.12 -20.75 12.31
N GLU A 161 -16.02 -22.04 12.04
CA GLU A 161 -15.41 -22.53 10.83
C GLU A 161 -16.20 -21.92 9.66
N PRO A 162 -15.53 -21.24 8.71
CA PRO A 162 -16.22 -20.67 7.58
C PRO A 162 -16.80 -21.82 6.76
N VAL A 163 -18.12 -21.91 6.72
CA VAL A 163 -18.80 -22.71 5.72
C VAL A 163 -18.35 -22.15 4.38
N MET A 164 -17.49 -22.87 3.67
CA MET A 164 -17.02 -22.47 2.34
C MET A 164 -18.17 -22.64 1.35
N THR A 165 -19.05 -21.64 1.31
CA THR A 165 -19.97 -21.46 0.21
C THR A 165 -19.15 -21.11 -1.04
N THR A 166 -19.48 -21.74 -2.15
CA THR A 166 -18.81 -21.57 -3.45
C THR A 166 -19.15 -20.23 -4.12
N GLY A 167 -19.40 -19.19 -3.33
CA GLY A 167 -19.85 -17.87 -3.76
C GLY A 167 -18.79 -16.79 -3.59
N PHE A 168 -19.14 -15.58 -4.00
CA PHE A 168 -18.32 -14.40 -3.74
C PHE A 168 -18.41 -14.04 -2.26
N ASN A 169 -17.27 -13.97 -1.57
CA ASN A 169 -17.20 -13.56 -0.18
C ASN A 169 -16.37 -12.28 -0.04
N ALA A 170 -16.96 -11.25 0.55
CA ALA A 170 -16.29 -9.97 0.77
C ALA A 170 -16.60 -9.41 2.16
N ILE A 171 -15.68 -8.58 2.64
CA ILE A 171 -15.82 -7.80 3.87
C ILE A 171 -15.72 -6.32 3.51
N LEU A 172 -16.70 -5.55 3.93
CA LEU A 172 -16.69 -4.09 3.85
C LEU A 172 -16.54 -3.51 5.26
N GLU A 173 -15.37 -2.95 5.56
CA GLU A 173 -15.12 -2.24 6.81
C GLU A 173 -15.28 -0.74 6.60
N LEU A 174 -16.18 -0.11 7.35
CA LEU A 174 -16.48 1.31 7.27
C LEU A 174 -16.04 1.97 8.58
N LYS A 175 -15.11 2.93 8.50
CA LYS A 175 -14.72 3.76 9.64
C LYS A 175 -15.45 5.09 9.57
N THR A 176 -16.09 5.46 10.67
CA THR A 176 -16.88 6.71 10.76
C THR A 176 -16.94 7.21 12.20
N ALA A 177 -16.97 8.54 12.38
CA ALA A 177 -17.34 9.17 13.64
C ALA A 177 -18.85 9.03 13.95
N GLU A 178 -19.70 8.98 12.93
CA GLU A 178 -21.17 8.90 13.06
C GLU A 178 -21.69 7.46 13.03
N THR A 179 -21.11 6.59 13.87
CA THR A 179 -21.40 5.14 13.87
C THR A 179 -22.89 4.81 13.95
N GLN A 180 -23.65 5.48 14.82
CA GLN A 180 -25.09 5.24 14.99
C GLN A 180 -25.90 5.59 13.74
N THR A 181 -25.58 6.70 13.07
CA THR A 181 -26.29 7.14 11.86
C THR A 181 -26.01 6.20 10.70
N VAL A 182 -24.75 5.84 10.48
CA VAL A 182 -24.36 4.89 9.42
C VAL A 182 -24.94 3.50 9.69
N ALA A 183 -24.86 3.01 10.93
CA ALA A 183 -25.46 1.75 11.35
C ALA A 183 -26.98 1.71 11.11
N SER A 184 -27.69 2.78 11.45
CA SER A 184 -29.15 2.87 11.25
C SER A 184 -29.53 2.86 9.76
N ALA A 185 -28.72 3.52 8.91
CA ALA A 185 -28.92 3.52 7.47
C ALA A 185 -28.68 2.13 6.86
N ILE A 186 -27.60 1.45 7.28
CA ILE A 186 -27.32 0.06 6.85
C ILE A 186 -28.48 -0.84 7.25
N ASN A 187 -28.90 -0.83 8.53
CA ASN A 187 -30.01 -1.64 9.02
C ASN A 187 -31.30 -1.38 8.25
N LYS A 188 -31.60 -0.10 7.96
CA LYS A 188 -32.78 0.26 7.17
C LYS A 188 -32.72 -0.34 5.77
N ALA A 189 -31.59 -0.17 5.06
CA ALA A 189 -31.43 -0.70 3.71
C ALA A 189 -31.48 -2.24 3.68
N VAL A 190 -30.88 -2.90 4.67
CA VAL A 190 -30.94 -4.37 4.83
C VAL A 190 -32.38 -4.87 4.99
N ILE A 191 -33.18 -4.19 5.83
CA ILE A 191 -34.60 -4.52 6.03
C ILE A 191 -35.42 -4.24 4.77
N GLU A 192 -35.18 -3.09 4.11
CA GLU A 192 -35.93 -2.65 2.93
C GLU A 192 -35.77 -3.60 1.74
N HIS A 193 -34.57 -4.16 1.55
CA HIS A 193 -34.29 -5.13 0.48
C HIS A 193 -34.48 -6.59 0.89
N GLY A 194 -35.00 -6.86 2.09
CA GLY A 194 -35.28 -8.21 2.57
C GLY A 194 -34.04 -9.11 2.72
N LEU A 195 -32.87 -8.50 2.98
CA LEU A 195 -31.61 -9.23 3.09
C LEU A 195 -31.59 -10.09 4.36
N THR A 196 -31.06 -11.32 4.24
CA THR A 196 -30.88 -12.20 5.40
C THR A 196 -29.69 -11.73 6.23
N ASP A 197 -29.96 -11.06 7.35
CA ASP A 197 -28.93 -10.57 8.26
C ASP A 197 -28.78 -11.46 9.49
N THR A 198 -27.52 -11.73 9.83
CA THR A 198 -27.11 -12.20 11.15
C THR A 198 -26.36 -11.07 11.84
N ALA A 199 -27.11 -10.09 12.35
CA ALA A 199 -26.54 -8.98 13.11
C ALA A 199 -26.18 -9.45 14.53
N TYR A 200 -24.95 -9.18 14.94
CA TYR A 200 -24.54 -9.34 16.35
C TYR A 200 -24.53 -7.99 17.04
N PRO A 201 -25.39 -7.75 18.05
CA PRO A 201 -25.32 -6.53 18.85
C PRO A 201 -24.03 -6.55 19.67
N GLY A 202 -23.14 -5.59 19.42
CA GLY A 202 -21.87 -5.42 20.11
C GLY A 202 -21.27 -4.03 19.87
N ALA A 203 -20.11 -3.75 20.47
CA ALA A 203 -19.40 -2.47 20.27
C ALA A 203 -18.98 -2.22 18.80
N ARG A 204 -18.90 -3.29 18.01
CA ARG A 204 -18.72 -3.26 16.56
C ARG A 204 -19.98 -3.87 15.95
N MET A 205 -20.70 -3.11 15.15
CA MET A 205 -21.81 -3.66 14.38
C MET A 205 -21.22 -4.48 13.24
N VAL A 206 -21.49 -5.78 13.24
CA VAL A 206 -21.13 -6.71 12.17
C VAL A 206 -22.41 -7.35 11.68
N SER A 207 -22.76 -7.08 10.42
CA SER A 207 -23.88 -7.69 9.70
C SER A 207 -23.32 -8.58 8.62
N SER A 208 -23.67 -9.86 8.65
CA SER A 208 -23.33 -10.81 7.58
C SER A 208 -24.58 -11.04 6.74
N LEU A 209 -24.48 -10.68 5.47
CA LEU A 209 -25.58 -10.63 4.51
C LEU A 209 -25.35 -11.69 3.42
N SER A 210 -26.36 -12.52 3.16
CA SER A 210 -26.41 -13.33 1.94
C SER A 210 -27.40 -12.68 0.97
N CYS A 211 -26.92 -12.32 -0.22
CA CYS A 211 -27.68 -11.54 -1.20
C CYS A 211 -27.34 -11.93 -2.64
N THR A 212 -28.19 -11.54 -3.60
CA THR A 212 -27.88 -11.59 -5.03
C THR A 212 -27.08 -10.36 -5.46
N ARG A 213 -26.52 -10.38 -6.68
CA ARG A 213 -25.79 -9.23 -7.23
C ARG A 213 -26.67 -7.97 -7.32
N ASP A 214 -27.93 -8.13 -7.70
CA ASP A 214 -28.85 -7.01 -7.89
C ASP A 214 -29.24 -6.39 -6.54
N GLU A 215 -29.52 -7.22 -5.53
CA GLU A 215 -29.77 -6.78 -4.16
C GLU A 215 -28.55 -6.05 -3.57
N LEU A 216 -27.33 -6.56 -3.83
CA LEU A 216 -26.10 -5.90 -3.40
C LEU A 216 -25.94 -4.52 -4.06
N ASN A 217 -26.25 -4.40 -5.36
CA ASN A 217 -26.20 -3.11 -6.06
C ASN A 217 -27.23 -2.11 -5.49
N LEU A 218 -28.43 -2.57 -5.11
CA LEU A 218 -29.43 -1.74 -4.44
C LEU A 218 -28.94 -1.28 -3.06
N LEU A 219 -28.37 -2.19 -2.28
CA LEU A 219 -27.76 -1.85 -0.98
C LEU A 219 -26.64 -0.80 -1.13
N LEU A 220 -25.74 -0.98 -2.11
CA LEU A 220 -24.67 -0.02 -2.38
C LEU A 220 -25.21 1.34 -2.84
N ALA A 221 -26.33 1.37 -3.56
CA ALA A 221 -27.00 2.61 -3.96
C ALA A 221 -27.54 3.39 -2.75
N ASP A 222 -28.12 2.70 -1.76
CA ASP A 222 -28.60 3.33 -0.52
C ASP A 222 -27.44 3.81 0.35
N LEU A 223 -26.36 3.02 0.43
CA LEU A 223 -25.15 3.41 1.16
C LEU A 223 -24.49 4.66 0.59
N ARG A 224 -24.69 4.96 -0.70
CA ARG A 224 -24.20 6.18 -1.32
C ARG A 224 -24.69 7.45 -0.62
N ILE A 225 -25.91 7.42 -0.05
CA ILE A 225 -26.52 8.56 0.65
C ILE A 225 -25.74 8.93 1.91
N VAL A 226 -25.21 7.91 2.62
CA VAL A 226 -24.45 8.09 3.87
C VAL A 226 -22.94 8.04 3.67
N TRP A 227 -22.47 7.83 2.44
CA TRP A 227 -21.04 7.65 2.15
C TRP A 227 -20.18 8.87 2.49
N SER A 228 -20.75 10.08 2.41
CA SER A 228 -20.07 11.32 2.80
C SER A 228 -19.74 11.40 4.29
N LYS A 229 -20.34 10.55 5.12
CA LYS A 229 -20.11 10.46 6.57
C LYS A 229 -19.08 9.39 6.94
N ILE A 230 -18.51 8.72 5.94
CA ILE A 230 -17.55 7.63 6.13
C ILE A 230 -16.15 8.20 5.92
N ASP A 231 -15.31 8.13 6.96
CA ASP A 231 -13.96 8.68 6.94
C ASP A 231 -13.02 7.82 6.08
N SER A 232 -13.17 6.50 6.16
CA SER A 232 -12.45 5.55 5.31
C SER A 232 -13.25 4.27 5.14
N ALA A 233 -13.15 3.67 3.95
CA ALA A 233 -13.73 2.37 3.66
C ALA A 233 -12.63 1.41 3.21
N LYS A 234 -12.65 0.19 3.74
CA LYS A 234 -11.75 -0.89 3.35
C LYS A 234 -12.59 -2.04 2.83
N PHE A 235 -12.35 -2.42 1.58
CA PHE A 235 -13.05 -3.52 0.93
C PHE A 235 -12.09 -4.70 0.75
N VAL A 236 -12.41 -5.82 1.37
CA VAL A 236 -11.59 -7.04 1.35
C VAL A 236 -12.33 -8.12 0.60
N ILE A 237 -11.73 -8.67 -0.45
CA ILE A 237 -12.30 -9.76 -1.23
C ILE A 237 -11.55 -11.03 -0.84
N LYS A 238 -12.31 -12.02 -0.36
CA LYS A 238 -11.76 -13.34 -0.03
C LYS A 238 -11.74 -14.18 -1.29
N THR A 239 -10.55 -14.43 -1.79
CA THR A 239 -10.33 -15.22 -3.01
C THR A 239 -9.93 -16.64 -2.64
N PRO A 240 -10.79 -17.64 -2.85
CA PRO A 240 -10.45 -19.03 -2.52
C PRO A 240 -9.31 -19.58 -3.39
N THR A 241 -9.08 -18.96 -4.56
CA THR A 241 -8.12 -19.42 -5.57
C THR A 241 -6.69 -18.91 -5.35
N SER A 242 -6.49 -17.69 -4.86
CA SER A 242 -5.14 -17.11 -4.69
C SER A 242 -4.52 -17.37 -3.32
N GLY A 243 -5.32 -17.80 -2.33
CA GLY A 243 -4.88 -17.96 -0.95
C GLY A 243 -4.49 -16.66 -0.24
N SER A 244 -4.64 -15.51 -0.90
CA SER A 244 -4.35 -14.17 -0.38
C SER A 244 -5.54 -13.25 -0.64
N ASP A 245 -6.11 -12.72 0.43
CA ASP A 245 -7.21 -11.76 0.36
C ASP A 245 -6.74 -10.49 -0.37
N ILE A 246 -7.59 -9.96 -1.27
CA ILE A 246 -7.32 -8.70 -1.97
C ILE A 246 -7.92 -7.58 -1.14
N VAL A 247 -7.06 -6.67 -0.66
CA VAL A 247 -7.46 -5.52 0.16
C VAL A 247 -7.43 -4.25 -0.67
N VAL A 248 -8.59 -3.60 -0.80
CA VAL A 248 -8.74 -2.27 -1.40
C VAL A 248 -8.93 -1.26 -0.27
N GLU A 249 -7.85 -0.56 0.09
CA GLU A 249 -7.91 0.52 1.08
C GLU A 249 -8.51 1.79 0.47
N ASN A 250 -9.19 2.61 1.27
CA ASN A 250 -9.88 3.84 0.84
C ASN A 250 -10.79 3.64 -0.38
N ALA A 251 -11.51 2.51 -0.41
CA ALA A 251 -12.38 2.14 -1.52
C ALA A 251 -13.51 3.17 -1.70
N LYS A 252 -13.72 3.67 -2.93
CA LYS A 252 -14.88 4.50 -3.31
C LYS A 252 -16.06 3.58 -3.66
N ILE A 253 -17.30 4.06 -3.44
CA ILE A 253 -18.50 3.26 -3.74
C ILE A 253 -18.56 2.81 -5.20
N GLN A 254 -18.13 3.66 -6.15
CA GLN A 254 -18.09 3.33 -7.58
C GLN A 254 -17.12 2.18 -7.88
N GLN A 255 -15.97 2.15 -7.20
CA GLN A 255 -14.98 1.08 -7.36
C GLN A 255 -15.57 -0.25 -6.87
N ILE A 256 -16.26 -0.25 -5.72
CA ILE A 256 -16.90 -1.45 -5.17
C ILE A 256 -17.96 -1.98 -6.14
N VAL A 257 -18.82 -1.11 -6.68
CA VAL A 257 -19.85 -1.46 -7.67
C VAL A 257 -19.20 -2.05 -8.93
N GLU A 258 -18.11 -1.46 -9.43
CA GLU A 258 -17.41 -1.95 -10.62
C GLU A 258 -16.79 -3.33 -10.40
N ILE A 259 -16.22 -3.59 -9.22
CA ILE A 259 -15.71 -4.91 -8.83
C ILE A 259 -16.86 -5.93 -8.77
N VAL A 260 -17.93 -5.62 -8.04
CA VAL A 260 -19.07 -6.54 -7.82
C VAL A 260 -19.77 -6.93 -9.14
N ASN A 261 -19.82 -6.00 -10.09
CA ASN A 261 -20.44 -6.22 -11.39
C ASN A 261 -19.60 -7.06 -12.36
N GLN A 262 -18.36 -7.41 -12.00
CA GLN A 262 -17.58 -8.37 -12.80
C GLN A 262 -18.18 -9.77 -12.67
N THR A 263 -18.58 -10.35 -13.79
CA THR A 263 -19.14 -11.71 -13.86
C THR A 263 -18.08 -12.81 -13.78
N ASP A 264 -16.86 -12.49 -14.19
CA ASP A 264 -15.73 -13.40 -14.19
C ASP A 264 -14.83 -13.16 -12.97
N THR A 265 -14.51 -14.21 -12.21
CA THR A 265 -13.71 -14.12 -10.99
C THR A 265 -12.32 -13.54 -11.26
N GLN A 266 -11.67 -13.92 -12.38
CA GLN A 266 -10.36 -13.37 -12.69
C GLN A 266 -10.41 -11.88 -13.02
N ARG A 267 -11.44 -11.43 -13.75
CA ARG A 267 -11.65 -9.99 -14.01
C ARG A 267 -11.96 -9.22 -12.74
N ARG A 268 -12.75 -9.81 -11.83
CA ARG A 268 -13.05 -9.25 -10.51
C ARG A 268 -11.77 -9.04 -9.71
N ASP A 269 -10.93 -10.07 -9.62
CA ASP A 269 -9.66 -10.01 -8.91
C ASP A 269 -8.70 -8.99 -9.53
N LYS A 270 -8.63 -8.92 -10.86
CA LYS A 270 -7.82 -7.92 -11.58
C LYS A 270 -8.30 -6.50 -11.31
N ALA A 271 -9.62 -6.26 -11.37
CA ALA A 271 -10.20 -4.95 -11.09
C ALA A 271 -9.92 -4.52 -9.63
N ALA A 272 -10.09 -5.42 -8.67
CA ALA A 272 -9.81 -5.15 -7.28
C ALA A 272 -8.33 -4.84 -7.03
N LYS A 273 -7.40 -5.61 -7.62
CA LYS A 273 -5.95 -5.32 -7.55
C LYS A 273 -5.61 -3.97 -8.17
N TYR A 274 -6.22 -3.64 -9.31
CA TYR A 274 -6.03 -2.37 -9.97
C TYR A 274 -6.46 -1.20 -9.08
N PHE A 275 -7.65 -1.26 -8.47
CA PHE A 275 -8.11 -0.23 -7.54
C PHE A 275 -7.27 -0.16 -6.27
N ALA A 276 -6.80 -1.29 -5.73
CA ALA A 276 -5.88 -1.28 -4.60
C ALA A 276 -4.58 -0.53 -4.90
N ILE A 277 -4.01 -0.73 -6.09
CA ILE A 277 -2.82 -0.01 -6.54
C ILE A 277 -3.12 1.49 -6.68
N LEU A 278 -4.21 1.86 -7.35
CA LEU A 278 -4.59 3.27 -7.55
C LEU A 278 -4.79 4.00 -6.22
N ASN A 279 -5.48 3.38 -5.26
CA ASN A 279 -5.73 4.00 -3.96
C ASN A 279 -4.44 4.12 -3.12
N ASN A 280 -3.51 3.17 -3.25
CA ASN A 280 -2.19 3.28 -2.63
C ASN A 280 -1.34 4.39 -3.26
N MET A 281 -1.40 4.56 -4.58
CA MET A 281 -0.70 5.65 -5.27
C MET A 281 -1.24 7.01 -4.83
N ASP A 282 -2.57 7.16 -4.75
CA ASP A 282 -3.21 8.38 -4.25
C ASP A 282 -2.82 8.69 -2.79
N ALA A 283 -2.60 7.66 -1.97
CA ALA A 283 -2.10 7.82 -0.61
C ALA A 283 -0.64 8.27 -0.53
N MET A 284 0.19 7.97 -1.54
CA MET A 284 1.60 8.33 -1.59
C MET A 284 1.87 9.70 -2.21
N MET A 285 0.89 10.34 -2.86
CA MET A 285 1.08 11.65 -3.47
C MET A 285 0.99 12.79 -2.43
N PRO A 286 2.06 13.59 -2.25
CA PRO A 286 2.15 14.60 -1.17
C PRO A 286 1.30 15.87 -1.37
N ARG A 287 0.42 15.95 -2.38
CA ARG A 287 -0.48 17.09 -2.62
C ARG A 287 -1.89 16.62 -3.00
N ARG A 288 -2.67 16.16 -2.01
CA ARG A 288 -4.07 15.75 -2.18
C ARG A 288 -5.00 16.89 -2.62
N ASP A 289 -4.61 18.12 -2.34
CA ASP A 289 -5.50 19.29 -2.45
C ASP A 289 -5.71 19.78 -3.89
N ILE A 290 -4.99 19.23 -4.87
CA ILE A 290 -5.07 19.68 -6.29
C ILE A 290 -5.89 18.70 -7.15
N ILE A 291 -6.06 17.44 -6.73
CA ILE A 291 -6.68 16.39 -7.57
C ILE A 291 -8.19 16.26 -7.32
N THR A 292 -8.70 16.65 -6.16
CA THR A 292 -10.13 16.54 -5.82
C THR A 292 -11.04 17.37 -6.73
N ASP A 293 -10.53 18.43 -7.35
CA ASP A 293 -11.30 19.26 -8.30
C ASP A 293 -11.35 18.66 -9.72
N ILE A 294 -10.48 17.70 -10.05
CA ILE A 294 -10.43 17.07 -11.37
C ILE A 294 -11.35 15.83 -11.42
N ASP A 295 -11.53 15.13 -10.29
CA ASP A 295 -12.23 13.84 -10.23
C ASP A 295 -13.76 13.93 -10.40
N ALA A 296 -14.34 15.14 -10.36
CA ALA A 296 -15.77 15.35 -10.55
C ALA A 296 -16.24 15.27 -12.03
N ASP A 297 -15.32 15.33 -13.01
CA ASP A 297 -15.66 15.47 -14.44
C ASP A 297 -15.10 14.36 -15.36
N ILE A 298 -14.50 13.31 -14.77
CA ILE A 298 -13.79 12.26 -15.54
C ILE A 298 -14.67 11.14 -16.14
N PRO A 299 -15.93 10.82 -15.73
CA PRO A 299 -16.56 9.61 -16.25
C PRO A 299 -17.00 9.70 -17.74
N SER A 300 -16.68 10.78 -18.47
CA SER A 300 -17.15 10.97 -19.85
C SER A 300 -16.09 11.37 -20.90
N ARG A 301 -14.80 11.53 -20.55
CA ARG A 301 -13.80 12.11 -21.51
C ARG A 301 -12.63 11.23 -21.94
N MET A 302 -12.51 9.99 -21.46
CA MET A 302 -11.51 9.04 -21.97
C MET A 302 -12.12 7.84 -22.72
N ALA A 303 -13.13 8.09 -23.56
CA ALA A 303 -13.47 7.15 -24.62
C ALA A 303 -12.45 7.30 -25.75
N ILE A 304 -11.31 6.62 -25.64
CA ILE A 304 -10.38 6.44 -26.76
C ILE A 304 -11.18 5.78 -27.90
N PRO A 305 -11.37 6.43 -29.06
CA PRO A 305 -12.09 5.83 -30.17
C PRO A 305 -11.27 4.63 -30.66
N LYS A 306 -11.76 3.42 -30.37
CA LYS A 306 -11.18 2.20 -30.92
C LYS A 306 -11.31 2.26 -32.45
N PRO A 307 -10.22 2.09 -33.22
CA PRO A 307 -10.33 1.97 -34.66
C PRO A 307 -11.19 0.73 -34.98
N VAL A 308 -12.28 0.96 -35.73
CA VAL A 308 -13.18 -0.08 -36.20
C VAL A 308 -12.46 -0.83 -37.30
N LEU A 309 -11.73 -1.88 -36.93
CA LEU A 309 -11.34 -2.92 -37.86
C LEU A 309 -12.49 -3.92 -37.93
N THR A 310 -13.02 -4.05 -39.14
CA THR A 310 -14.01 -5.04 -39.55
C THR A 310 -13.55 -6.44 -39.18
N SER A 311 -13.99 -6.93 -38.03
CA SER A 311 -13.89 -8.33 -37.65
C SER A 311 -15.20 -8.64 -36.92
N ALA A 312 -16.09 -9.34 -37.62
CA ALA A 312 -17.33 -9.85 -37.08
C ALA A 312 -17.02 -10.98 -36.08
N GLU A 313 -16.45 -10.63 -34.93
CA GLU A 313 -16.28 -11.57 -33.84
C GLU A 313 -17.62 -11.68 -33.13
N ARG A 314 -18.32 -12.79 -33.40
CA ARG A 314 -19.57 -13.13 -32.73
C ARG A 314 -19.33 -13.13 -31.23
N LEU A 315 -19.86 -12.11 -30.55
CA LEU A 315 -20.08 -12.10 -29.11
C LEU A 315 -20.89 -13.35 -28.76
N LYS A 316 -20.20 -14.39 -28.28
CA LYS A 316 -20.84 -15.49 -27.59
C LYS A 316 -21.54 -14.87 -26.39
N LYS A 317 -22.87 -14.80 -26.44
CA LYS A 317 -23.70 -14.58 -25.26
C LYS A 317 -23.34 -15.68 -24.26
N THR A 318 -22.47 -15.36 -23.31
CA THR A 318 -22.23 -16.20 -22.16
C THR A 318 -23.58 -16.33 -21.47
N LYS A 319 -24.10 -17.57 -21.40
CA LYS A 319 -25.32 -17.89 -20.66
C LYS A 319 -25.21 -17.24 -19.29
N GLN A 320 -26.19 -16.40 -18.96
CA GLN A 320 -26.37 -15.78 -17.65
C GLN A 320 -26.34 -16.92 -16.63
N THR A 321 -25.20 -17.05 -15.96
CA THR A 321 -24.93 -18.13 -15.01
C THR A 321 -25.90 -17.98 -13.86
N ALA A 322 -26.39 -19.13 -13.38
CA ALA A 322 -27.30 -19.25 -12.25
C ALA A 322 -26.90 -18.31 -11.09
N ASP A 323 -27.93 -17.72 -10.49
CA ASP A 323 -27.94 -16.77 -9.37
C ASP A 323 -26.76 -16.96 -8.41
N GLU A 324 -25.64 -16.27 -8.69
CA GLU A 324 -24.44 -16.29 -7.86
C GLU A 324 -24.78 -15.60 -6.54
N ARG A 325 -24.73 -16.35 -5.44
CA ARG A 325 -24.93 -15.78 -4.10
C ARG A 325 -23.67 -15.07 -3.63
N PHE A 326 -23.86 -13.85 -3.14
CA PHE A 326 -22.87 -12.99 -2.54
C PHE A 326 -23.00 -13.07 -1.02
N GLU A 327 -21.89 -13.33 -0.35
CA GLU A 327 -21.76 -13.17 1.10
C GLU A 327 -20.97 -11.89 1.37
N LEU A 328 -21.64 -10.90 1.92
CA LEU A 328 -21.03 -9.63 2.31
C LEU A 328 -21.10 -9.48 3.82
N THR A 329 -19.94 -9.32 4.45
CA THR A 329 -19.86 -8.90 5.86
C THR A 329 -19.60 -7.40 5.92
N ILE A 330 -20.57 -6.62 6.41
CA ILE A 330 -20.40 -5.19 6.65
C ILE A 330 -20.04 -5.00 8.11
N SER A 331 -18.96 -4.25 8.36
CA SER A 331 -18.57 -3.89 9.72
C SER A 331 -18.38 -2.39 9.86
N VAL A 332 -19.01 -1.81 10.87
CA VAL A 332 -18.90 -0.37 11.18
C VAL A 332 -17.99 -0.21 12.39
N ILE A 333 -16.92 0.58 12.25
CA ILE A 333 -15.88 0.79 13.24
C ILE A 333 -15.86 2.28 13.63
N PRO A 334 -15.85 2.64 14.92
CA PRO A 334 -15.68 4.03 15.34
C PRO A 334 -14.29 4.56 14.97
N ALA A 335 -14.22 5.80 14.49
CA ALA A 335 -12.96 6.44 14.08
C ALA A 335 -11.88 6.48 15.18
N ASP A 336 -12.29 6.52 16.46
CA ASP A 336 -11.40 6.65 17.61
C ASP A 336 -10.78 5.31 18.10
N SER A 337 -11.14 4.16 17.53
CA SER A 337 -10.53 2.89 17.92
C SER A 337 -9.18 2.69 17.20
N LYS A 338 -8.10 3.14 17.84
CA LYS A 338 -6.72 2.78 17.45
C LYS A 338 -6.21 1.55 18.19
#